data_AF-A0A3D3WCF8-F1
#
_entry.id   AF-A0A3D3WCF8-F1
#
_cell.length_a   1.000
_cell.length_b   1.000
_cell.length_c   1.000
_cell.angle_alpha   90.00
_cell.angle_beta   90.00
_cell.angle_gamma   90.00
#
_symmetry.space_group_name_H-M   'P 1'
#
loop_
_entity.id
_entity.type
_entity.pdbx_description
1 polymer ?
#
loop_
_entity_poly.entity_id
_entity_poly.type
_entity_poly.pdbx_seq_one_letter_code
_entity_poly.pdbx_strand_id
1 'polypeptide(L)'
;MASLTVFDSLNLAFQSVAQERLLKLNGVLRDYGLELTPEATAEILDARERILKNQGRVELDLSVTEKLIAGLAGSAFMMQEELTKTINDAFEVFHFLKNALSDFIGDDEVIDAMLTCFDQDCGGSSELLLGKGAEKILKSFARRPPCRNLGMDEEE
;
A
#
# COMPACT_ATOMS: atom_id res chain seq x y z
N MET A 1 20.43 25.05 15.83
CA MET A 1 20.07 23.73 16.40
C MET A 1 18.65 23.44 15.94
N ALA A 2 18.41 22.37 15.17
CA ALA A 2 17.05 22.00 14.82
C ALA A 2 16.31 21.67 16.12
N SER A 3 15.23 22.38 16.43
CA SER A 3 14.36 22.04 17.57
C SER A 3 13.63 20.77 17.17
N LEU A 4 14.09 19.62 17.68
CA LEU A 4 13.35 18.36 17.58
C LEU A 4 12.01 18.54 18.27
N THR A 5 10.94 18.50 17.50
CA THR A 5 9.59 18.52 18.04
C THR A 5 9.22 17.13 18.56
N VAL A 6 8.17 17.04 19.37
CA VAL A 6 7.62 15.75 19.83
C VAL A 6 7.26 14.86 18.63
N PHE A 7 6.81 15.47 17.54
CA PHE A 7 6.46 14.78 16.30
C PHE A 7 7.69 14.13 15.63
N ASP A 8 8.82 14.84 15.55
CA ASP A 8 10.05 14.29 14.96
C ASP A 8 10.59 13.11 15.78
N SER A 9 10.49 13.21 17.11
CA SER A 9 10.92 12.14 18.02
C SER A 9 10.04 10.90 17.89
N LEU A 10 8.73 11.08 17.72
CA LEU A 10 7.79 9.99 17.47
C LEU A 10 8.06 9.34 16.11
N ASN A 11 8.33 10.13 15.06
CA ASN A 11 8.64 9.60 13.74
C ASN A 11 9.93 8.78 13.73
N LEU A 12 10.98 9.24 14.42
CA LEU A 12 12.24 8.50 14.57
C LEU A 12 12.03 7.15 15.28
N ALA A 13 11.24 7.13 16.36
CA ALA A 13 10.91 5.90 17.08
C ALA A 13 10.04 4.95 16.24
N PHE A 14 9.14 5.50 15.43
CA PHE A 14 8.34 4.72 14.49
C PHE A 14 9.22 4.09 13.39
N GLN A 15 10.10 4.87 12.77
CA GLN A 15 10.99 4.42 11.69
C GLN A 15 11.80 3.18 12.07
N SER A 16 12.39 3.13 13.28
CA SER A 16 13.15 1.95 13.73
C SER A 16 12.27 0.70 13.91
N VAL A 17 11.13 0.85 14.57
CA VAL A 17 10.17 -0.26 14.76
C VAL A 17 9.61 -0.73 13.42
N ALA A 18 9.33 0.20 12.52
CA ALA A 18 8.83 -0.07 11.17
C ALA A 18 9.87 -0.85 10.34
N GLN A 19 11.13 -0.43 10.39
CA GLN A 19 12.21 -1.10 9.68
C GLN A 19 12.37 -2.54 10.15
N GLU A 20 12.42 -2.78 11.47
CA GLU A 20 12.48 -4.14 12.02
C GLU A 20 11.28 -5.00 11.61
N ARG A 21 10.09 -4.40 11.55
CA ARG A 21 8.85 -5.10 11.20
C ARG A 21 8.84 -5.50 9.73
N LEU A 22 9.24 -4.62 8.81
CA LEU A 22 9.33 -4.93 7.39
C LEU A 22 10.44 -5.97 7.10
N LEU A 23 11.59 -5.89 7.78
CA LEU A 23 12.66 -6.88 7.64
C LEU A 23 12.23 -8.30 8.04
N LYS A 24 11.26 -8.44 8.96
CA LYS A 24 10.70 -9.76 9.33
C LYS A 24 9.94 -10.42 8.18
N LEU A 25 9.44 -9.66 7.20
CA LEU A 25 8.78 -10.21 6.02
C LEU A 25 9.72 -11.06 5.16
N ASN A 26 11.04 -10.90 5.28
CA ASN A 26 12.03 -11.76 4.63
C ASN A 26 11.89 -13.24 5.00
N GLY A 27 11.20 -13.57 6.10
CA GLY A 27 10.84 -14.95 6.41
C GLY A 27 9.96 -15.59 5.34
N VAL A 28 9.09 -14.81 4.70
CA VAL A 28 8.16 -15.26 3.65
C VAL A 28 8.66 -14.89 2.25
N LEU A 29 9.26 -13.71 2.08
CA LEU A 29 9.75 -13.24 0.76
C LEU A 29 10.79 -14.19 0.14
N ARG A 30 11.61 -14.83 0.96
CA ARG A 30 12.64 -15.75 0.49
C ARG A 30 12.07 -17.00 -0.19
N ASP A 31 10.84 -17.40 0.12
CA ASP A 31 10.15 -18.48 -0.59
C ASP A 31 9.85 -18.13 -2.05
N TYR A 32 9.79 -16.83 -2.35
CA TYR A 32 9.63 -16.26 -3.70
C TYR A 32 10.97 -15.80 -4.31
N GLY A 33 12.09 -16.07 -3.65
CA GLY A 33 13.42 -15.62 -4.10
C GLY A 33 13.65 -14.11 -3.94
N LEU A 34 12.87 -13.45 -3.06
CA LEU A 34 12.93 -12.02 -2.80
C LEU A 34 13.46 -11.72 -1.39
N GLU A 35 14.07 -10.55 -1.22
CA GLU A 35 14.58 -10.08 0.06
C GLU A 35 14.56 -8.54 0.15
N LEU A 36 14.16 -8.02 1.31
CA LEU A 36 14.29 -6.62 1.69
C LEU A 36 15.58 -6.43 2.47
N THR A 37 16.48 -5.59 1.98
CA THR A 37 17.64 -5.15 2.75
C THR A 37 17.26 -4.01 3.71
N PRO A 38 18.09 -3.70 4.72
CA PRO A 38 17.86 -2.53 5.57
C PRO A 38 17.72 -1.23 4.76
N GLU A 39 18.49 -1.08 3.69
CA GLU A 39 18.47 0.08 2.79
C GLU A 39 17.16 0.14 1.99
N ALA A 40 16.74 -0.97 1.38
CA ALA A 40 15.46 -1.07 0.67
C ALA A 40 14.28 -0.76 1.60
N THR A 41 14.35 -1.25 2.84
CA THR A 41 13.33 -1.00 3.85
C THR A 41 13.25 0.48 4.23
N ALA A 42 14.40 1.14 4.42
CA ALA A 42 14.46 2.58 4.67
C ALA A 42 13.89 3.38 3.49
N GLU A 43 14.22 2.99 2.26
CA GLU A 43 13.69 3.62 1.05
C GLU A 43 12.16 3.52 0.96
N ILE A 44 11.58 2.36 1.29
CA ILE A 44 10.11 2.16 1.34
C ILE A 44 9.48 3.09 2.38
N LEU A 45 10.06 3.17 3.58
CA LEU A 45 9.52 4.00 4.67
C LEU A 45 9.62 5.50 4.34
N ASP A 46 10.72 5.94 3.74
CA ASP A 46 10.91 7.32 3.30
C ASP A 46 9.98 7.70 2.15
N ALA A 47 9.74 6.79 1.20
CA ALA A 47 8.76 6.98 0.14
C ALA A 47 7.33 7.08 0.72
N ARG A 48 6.98 6.18 1.63
CA ARG A 48 5.71 6.19 2.36
C ARG A 48 5.48 7.51 3.11
N GLU A 49 6.47 7.98 3.87
CA GLU A 49 6.37 9.26 4.59
C GLU A 49 6.12 10.42 3.61
N ARG A 50 6.86 10.47 2.50
CA ARG A 50 6.67 11.50 1.48
C ARG A 50 5.27 11.46 0.85
N ILE A 51 4.78 10.28 0.48
CA ILE A 51 3.43 10.10 -0.12
C ILE A 51 2.35 10.58 0.86
N LEU A 52 2.41 10.13 2.11
CA LEU A 52 1.44 10.52 3.15
C LEU A 52 1.48 12.02 3.41
N LYS A 53 2.69 12.59 3.55
CA LYS A 53 2.89 14.03 3.79
C LYS A 53 2.36 14.88 2.64
N ASN A 54 2.59 14.47 1.40
CA ASN A 54 2.05 15.17 0.21
C ASN A 54 0.52 15.19 0.19
N GLN A 55 -0.12 14.25 0.87
CA GLN A 55 -1.58 14.16 1.01
C GLN A 55 -2.09 14.73 2.34
N GLY A 56 -1.21 15.30 3.18
CA GLY A 56 -1.58 15.84 4.49
C GLY A 56 -1.99 14.77 5.52
N ARG A 57 -1.54 13.52 5.33
CA ARG A 57 -1.85 12.36 6.17
C ARG A 57 -0.67 11.98 7.06
N VAL A 58 -0.98 11.36 8.20
CA VAL A 58 -0.01 10.72 9.10
C VAL A 58 -0.56 9.36 9.48
N GLU A 59 0.21 8.31 9.22
CA GLU A 59 -0.22 6.92 9.49
C GLU A 59 0.93 6.14 10.14
N LEU A 60 0.70 5.61 11.34
CA LEU A 60 1.65 4.78 12.09
C LEU A 60 1.39 3.27 11.95
N ASP A 61 0.35 2.90 11.22
CA ASP A 61 0.08 1.50 10.90
C ASP A 61 0.84 1.07 9.64
N LEU A 62 1.27 -0.18 9.61
CA LEU A 62 2.01 -0.77 8.49
C LEU A 62 1.23 -1.86 7.77
N SER A 63 -0.02 -2.14 8.16
CA SER A 63 -0.76 -3.28 7.63
C SER A 63 -0.94 -3.22 6.12
N VAL A 64 -1.21 -2.03 5.56
CA VAL A 64 -1.29 -1.83 4.11
C VAL A 64 0.04 -2.13 3.44
N THR A 65 1.14 -1.57 3.94
CA THR A 65 2.48 -1.80 3.39
C THR A 65 2.86 -3.29 3.44
N GLU A 66 2.59 -3.97 4.56
CA GLU A 66 2.86 -5.41 4.73
C GLU A 66 2.04 -6.25 3.75
N LYS A 67 0.75 -5.94 3.57
CA LYS A 67 -0.15 -6.62 2.64
C LYS A 67 0.28 -6.42 1.19
N LEU A 68 0.68 -5.21 0.82
CA LEU A 68 1.23 -4.92 -0.52
C LEU A 68 2.50 -5.73 -0.78
N ILE A 69 3.45 -5.74 0.17
CA ILE A 69 4.69 -6.52 0.05
C ILE A 69 4.40 -8.00 -0.13
N ALA A 70 3.56 -8.58 0.73
CA ALA A 70 3.21 -10.00 0.67
C ALA A 70 2.46 -10.37 -0.61
N GLY A 71 1.52 -9.52 -1.05
CA GLY A 71 0.75 -9.73 -2.27
C GLY A 71 1.57 -9.62 -3.54
N LEU A 72 2.43 -8.60 -3.64
CA LEU A 72 3.33 -8.42 -4.79
C LEU A 72 4.37 -9.54 -4.89
N ALA A 73 4.87 -10.05 -3.77
CA ALA A 73 5.82 -11.15 -3.76
C ALA A 73 5.28 -12.43 -4.41
N GLY A 74 3.96 -12.65 -4.35
CA GLY A 74 3.29 -13.78 -5.00
C GLY A 74 3.11 -13.64 -6.51
N SER A 75 3.39 -12.47 -7.09
CA SER A 75 3.22 -12.23 -8.52
C SER A 75 4.32 -12.90 -9.34
N ALA A 76 3.94 -13.52 -10.45
CA ALA A 76 4.88 -14.09 -11.43
C ALA A 76 5.72 -13.02 -12.17
N PHE A 77 5.34 -11.74 -12.06
CA PHE A 77 6.08 -10.62 -12.65
C PHE A 77 7.10 -10.00 -11.69
N MET A 78 7.10 -10.41 -10.43
CA MET A 78 7.94 -9.79 -9.41
C MET A 78 9.37 -10.31 -9.46
N MET A 79 10.32 -9.37 -9.42
CA MET A 79 11.75 -9.64 -9.39
C MET A 79 12.43 -8.72 -8.37
N GLN A 80 13.58 -9.14 -7.87
CA GLN A 80 14.30 -8.46 -6.79
C GLN A 80 14.61 -7.00 -7.11
N GLU A 81 14.96 -6.70 -8.36
CA GLU A 81 15.36 -5.37 -8.83
C GLU A 81 14.18 -4.38 -8.83
N GLU A 82 12.96 -4.87 -9.01
CA GLU A 82 11.73 -4.05 -9.13
C GLU A 82 10.92 -3.99 -7.83
N LEU A 83 11.26 -4.81 -6.83
CA LEU A 83 10.47 -4.98 -5.61
C LEU A 83 10.21 -3.64 -4.91
N THR A 84 11.27 -2.91 -4.56
CA THR A 84 11.17 -1.62 -3.85
C THR A 84 10.37 -0.59 -4.63
N LYS A 85 10.65 -0.44 -5.93
CA LYS A 85 9.95 0.49 -6.81
C LYS A 85 8.45 0.14 -6.88
N THR A 86 8.14 -1.13 -7.08
CA THR A 86 6.74 -1.58 -7.23
C THR A 86 5.95 -1.42 -5.94
N ILE A 87 6.56 -1.68 -4.78
CA ILE A 87 5.91 -1.42 -3.48
C ILE A 87 5.57 0.06 -3.33
N ASN A 88 6.51 0.95 -3.67
CA ASN A 88 6.31 2.40 -3.55
C ASN A 88 5.20 2.90 -4.49
N ASP A 89 5.24 2.48 -5.75
CA ASP A 89 4.23 2.82 -6.76
C ASP A 89 2.85 2.28 -6.34
N ALA A 90 2.78 1.03 -5.85
CA ALA A 90 1.53 0.44 -5.36
C ALA A 90 0.99 1.21 -4.14
N PHE A 91 1.84 1.61 -3.19
CA PHE A 91 1.42 2.39 -2.04
C PHE A 91 0.85 3.76 -2.44
N GLU A 92 1.44 4.42 -3.44
CA GLU A 92 0.90 5.65 -4.02
C GLU A 92 -0.49 5.43 -4.66
N VAL A 93 -0.65 4.35 -5.44
CA VAL A 93 -1.94 3.97 -6.04
C VAL A 93 -2.98 3.68 -4.97
N PHE A 94 -2.64 2.94 -3.92
CA PHE A 94 -3.56 2.63 -2.82
C PHE A 94 -4.13 3.92 -2.23
N HIS A 95 -3.28 4.88 -1.88
CA HIS A 95 -3.75 6.12 -1.29
C HIS A 95 -4.50 7.02 -2.28
N PHE A 96 -4.11 7.02 -3.55
CA PHE A 96 -4.90 7.67 -4.61
C PHE A 96 -6.32 7.11 -4.68
N LEU A 97 -6.47 5.78 -4.70
CA LEU A 97 -7.76 5.09 -4.72
C LEU A 97 -8.58 5.37 -3.46
N LYS A 98 -7.97 5.27 -2.27
CA LYS A 98 -8.65 5.57 -0.99
C LYS A 98 -9.17 6.99 -0.93
N ASN A 99 -8.40 7.97 -1.40
CA ASN A 99 -8.84 9.36 -1.45
C ASN A 99 -10.03 9.55 -2.41
N ALA A 100 -10.04 8.85 -3.55
CA ALA A 100 -11.08 8.99 -4.56
C ALA A 100 -12.36 8.19 -4.24
N LEU A 101 -12.25 7.06 -3.56
CA LEU A 101 -13.36 6.15 -3.24
C LEU A 101 -13.93 6.35 -1.83
N SER A 102 -13.28 7.15 -0.99
CA SER A 102 -13.65 7.35 0.42
C SER A 102 -13.67 6.03 1.22
N ASP A 103 -14.27 6.05 2.40
CA ASP A 103 -14.35 4.90 3.32
C ASP A 103 -15.42 3.86 2.94
N PHE A 104 -16.04 3.98 1.76
CA PHE A 104 -17.05 3.02 1.31
C PHE A 104 -16.47 1.65 0.95
N ILE A 105 -15.15 1.56 0.77
CA ILE A 105 -14.44 0.36 0.36
C ILE A 105 -13.30 0.08 1.33
N GLY A 106 -13.26 -1.17 1.80
CA GLY A 106 -12.25 -1.64 2.74
C GLY A 106 -10.87 -1.71 2.11
N ASP A 107 -9.83 -1.60 2.93
CA ASP A 107 -8.45 -1.60 2.45
C ASP A 107 -8.09 -2.90 1.71
N ASP A 108 -8.59 -4.04 2.19
CA ASP A 108 -8.38 -5.35 1.56
C ASP A 108 -9.01 -5.41 0.15
N GLU A 109 -10.21 -4.86 -0.04
CA GLU A 109 -10.84 -4.83 -1.36
C GLU A 109 -10.05 -3.95 -2.36
N VAL A 110 -9.48 -2.84 -1.90
CA VAL A 110 -8.63 -1.98 -2.73
C VAL A 110 -7.34 -2.71 -3.10
N ILE A 111 -6.68 -3.34 -2.11
CA ILE A 111 -5.43 -4.08 -2.31
C ILE A 111 -5.65 -5.25 -3.28
N ASP A 112 -6.70 -6.05 -3.09
CA ASP A 112 -7.02 -7.19 -3.96
C ASP A 112 -7.27 -6.74 -5.41
N ALA A 113 -8.00 -5.62 -5.59
CA ALA A 113 -8.24 -5.05 -6.91
C ALA A 113 -6.94 -4.56 -7.57
N MET A 114 -6.04 -3.95 -6.81
CA MET A 114 -4.74 -3.50 -7.30
C MET A 114 -3.85 -4.67 -7.71
N LEU A 115 -3.70 -5.69 -6.86
CA LEU A 115 -2.87 -6.86 -7.14
C LEU A 115 -3.40 -7.64 -8.35
N THR A 116 -4.71 -7.81 -8.45
CA THR A 116 -5.35 -8.44 -9.62
C THR A 116 -5.08 -7.63 -10.89
N CYS A 117 -5.22 -6.30 -10.83
CA CYS A 117 -4.98 -5.43 -11.97
C CYS A 117 -3.51 -5.43 -12.38
N PHE A 118 -2.59 -5.44 -11.42
CA PHE A 118 -1.15 -5.53 -11.64
C PHE A 118 -0.79 -6.77 -12.47
N ASP A 119 -1.28 -7.94 -12.08
CA ASP A 119 -1.00 -9.20 -12.77
C ASP A 119 -1.71 -9.33 -14.12
N GLN A 120 -2.99 -8.94 -14.19
CA GLN A 120 -3.82 -9.25 -15.36
C GLN A 120 -3.82 -8.14 -16.41
N ASP A 121 -3.96 -6.89 -15.99
CA ASP A 121 -4.17 -5.75 -16.90
C ASP A 121 -2.91 -4.96 -17.16
N CYS A 122 -2.03 -4.88 -16.17
CA CYS A 122 -0.78 -4.13 -16.23
C CYS A 122 0.41 -5.02 -16.61
N GLY A 123 0.25 -6.35 -16.61
CA GLY A 123 1.30 -7.30 -16.96
C GLY A 123 2.58 -7.10 -16.15
N GLY A 124 2.44 -6.82 -14.86
CA GLY A 124 3.56 -6.54 -13.95
C GLY A 124 4.10 -5.11 -13.97
N SER A 125 3.52 -4.19 -14.75
CA SER A 125 4.00 -2.81 -14.80
C SER A 125 3.35 -1.94 -13.73
N SER A 126 4.16 -1.51 -12.75
CA SER A 126 3.73 -0.56 -11.73
C SER A 126 3.41 0.82 -12.30
N GLU A 127 4.06 1.23 -13.40
CA GLU A 127 3.75 2.46 -14.12
C GLU A 127 2.36 2.42 -14.78
N LEU A 128 2.00 1.27 -15.37
CA LEU A 128 0.63 1.08 -15.89
C LEU A 128 -0.39 1.06 -14.75
N LEU A 129 -0.03 0.49 -13.60
CA LEU A 129 -0.88 0.49 -12.40
C LEU A 129 -1.14 1.92 -11.91
N LEU A 130 -0.11 2.76 -11.83
CA LEU A 130 -0.20 4.18 -11.47
C LEU A 130 -1.15 4.99 -12.37
N GLY A 131 -1.17 4.69 -13.66
CA GLY A 131 -2.04 5.36 -14.63
C GLY A 131 -3.34 4.60 -14.89
N LYS A 132 -3.32 3.83 -15.98
CA LYS A 132 -4.53 3.19 -16.54
C LYS A 132 -5.15 2.16 -15.59
N GLY A 133 -4.34 1.45 -14.81
CA GLY A 133 -4.80 0.48 -13.82
C GLY A 133 -5.65 1.15 -12.75
N ALA A 134 -5.12 2.19 -12.11
CA ALA A 134 -5.85 2.97 -11.11
C ALA A 134 -7.18 3.54 -11.66
N GLU A 135 -7.18 4.12 -12.86
CA GLU A 135 -8.42 4.59 -13.49
C GLU A 135 -9.45 3.48 -13.71
N LYS A 136 -8.99 2.29 -14.13
CA LYS A 136 -9.86 1.13 -14.35
C LYS A 136 -10.49 0.68 -13.04
N ILE A 137 -9.68 0.60 -11.98
CA ILE A 137 -10.13 0.23 -10.63
C ILE A 137 -11.18 1.22 -10.13
N LEU A 138 -10.93 2.53 -10.23
CA LEU A 138 -11.91 3.57 -9.86
C LEU A 138 -13.25 3.39 -10.56
N LYS A 139 -13.23 3.19 -11.89
CA LYS A 139 -14.45 3.00 -12.69
C LYS A 139 -15.20 1.73 -12.29
N SER A 140 -14.49 0.68 -11.88
CA SER A 140 -15.11 -0.57 -11.43
C SER A 140 -15.87 -0.40 -10.11
N PHE A 141 -15.29 0.35 -9.17
CA PHE A 141 -15.88 0.63 -7.87
C PHE A 141 -17.01 1.66 -7.94
N ALA A 142 -16.88 2.71 -8.76
CA ALA A 142 -17.94 3.71 -8.95
C ALA A 142 -19.22 3.13 -9.58
N ARG A 143 -19.14 1.97 -10.24
CA ARG A 143 -20.31 1.25 -10.78
C ARG A 143 -21.01 0.38 -9.74
N ARG A 144 -20.39 0.12 -8.58
CA ARG A 144 -21.08 -0.56 -7.48
C ARG A 144 -22.06 0.45 -6.86
N PRO A 145 -23.34 0.09 -6.68
CA PRO A 145 -24.23 0.93 -5.90
C PRO A 145 -23.61 1.14 -4.52
N PRO A 146 -23.67 2.36 -3.94
CA PRO A 146 -23.25 2.55 -2.55
C PRO A 146 -23.98 1.53 -1.70
N CYS A 147 -23.26 0.82 -0.81
CA CYS A 147 -23.87 -0.13 0.10
C CYS A 147 -25.02 0.57 0.83
N ARG A 148 -26.27 0.24 0.49
CA ARG A 148 -27.39 0.51 1.38
C ARG A 148 -27.09 -0.28 2.63
N ASN A 149 -27.02 0.38 3.78
CA ASN A 149 -27.09 -0.29 5.07
C ASN A 149 -28.28 -1.25 5.03
N LEU A 150 -27.99 -2.55 4.91
CA LEU A 150 -28.98 -3.61 5.05
C LEU A 150 -28.95 -4.02 6.52
N GLY A 151 -30.03 -3.65 7.23
CA GLY A 151 -30.28 -3.91 8.65
C GLY A 151 -30.08 -2.64 9.47
N MET A 152 -31.11 -2.03 10.05
CA MET A 152 -32.17 -2.67 10.85
C MET A 152 -33.56 -2.14 10.45
N ASP A 153 -34.34 -3.00 9.77
CA ASP A 153 -35.74 -3.14 10.15
C ASP A 153 -35.75 -4.15 11.30
N GLU A 154 -36.02 -3.69 12.50
CA GLU A 154 -36.70 -4.52 13.50
C GLU A 154 -38.00 -3.80 13.89
N GLU A 155 -39.09 -4.50 13.59
CA GLU A 155 -40.45 -4.40 14.10
C GLU A 155 -40.42 -4.14 15.63
N GLU A 156 -41.20 -3.25 16.25
CA GLU A 156 -42.66 -3.08 16.30
C GLU A 156 -42.99 -1.69 16.89
#